data_AF-A0A3D4TED5-F1
#
_entry.id   AF-A0A3D4TED5-F1
#
_cell.length_a   1.000
_cell.length_b   1.000
_cell.length_c   1.000
_cell.angle_alpha   90.00
_cell.angle_beta   90.00
_cell.angle_gamma   90.00
#
_symmetry.space_group_name_H-M   'P 1'
#
loop_
_entity.id
_entity.type
_entity.pdbx_description
1 polymer ?
#
loop_
_entity_poly.entity_id
_entity_poly.type
_entity_poly.pdbx_seq_one_letter_code
_entity_poly.pdbx_strand_id
1 'polypeptide(L)'
;MKIFYAVQATGNGHVSRAIELLPYLREYGKVDIFLSGNNANLQADLMPKYASKGLSLHYGANGGLDYAKMIKQLALKRLYEEAKALPLKAYDVVINDFEPITALAAKLQKVSSIGFGHQASFQSAFVPRPLRKRLIGE
;
A
#
# COMPACT_ATOMS: atom_id res chain seq x y z
N MET A 1 -13.07 3.54 -17.90
CA MET A 1 -12.15 4.08 -16.88
C MET A 1 -10.94 3.17 -16.74
N LYS A 2 -9.74 3.73 -16.59
CA LYS A 2 -8.51 3.03 -16.21
C LYS A 2 -8.23 3.26 -14.73
N ILE A 3 -8.17 2.19 -13.96
CA ILE A 3 -8.02 2.19 -12.51
C ILE A 3 -6.64 1.63 -12.18
N PHE A 4 -5.83 2.41 -11.45
CA PHE A 4 -4.59 1.92 -10.85
C PHE A 4 -4.90 1.49 -9.42
N TYR A 5 -4.80 0.19 -9.14
CA TYR A 5 -5.06 -0.34 -7.81
C TYR A 5 -3.77 -0.82 -7.14
N ALA A 6 -3.28 -0.04 -6.18
CA ALA A 6 -2.09 -0.36 -5.41
C ALA A 6 -2.44 -1.16 -4.14
N VAL A 7 -1.76 -2.28 -3.95
CA VAL A 7 -1.99 -3.24 -2.87
C VAL A 7 -0.69 -3.52 -2.13
N GLN A 8 -0.69 -3.32 -0.81
CA GLN A 8 0.45 -3.64 0.04
C GLN A 8 0.47 -5.15 0.39
N ALA A 9 1.50 -5.87 -0.07
CA ALA A 9 1.70 -7.30 0.10
C ALA A 9 2.67 -7.66 1.24
N THR A 10 2.64 -6.91 2.35
CA THR A 10 3.45 -7.19 3.55
C THR A 10 2.83 -8.23 4.49
N GLY A 11 1.60 -8.66 4.18
CA GLY A 11 0.86 -9.74 4.81
C GLY A 11 -0.39 -10.07 3.98
N ASN A 12 -1.15 -11.09 4.39
CA ASN A 12 -2.27 -11.60 3.59
C ASN A 12 -3.55 -10.73 3.66
N GLY A 13 -3.69 -9.85 4.64
CA GLY A 13 -4.94 -9.09 4.85
C GLY A 13 -5.31 -8.18 3.67
N HIS A 14 -4.37 -7.35 3.23
CA HIS A 14 -4.54 -6.45 2.08
C HIS A 14 -4.76 -7.22 0.77
N VAL A 15 -4.04 -8.32 0.57
CA VAL A 15 -4.22 -9.17 -0.62
C VAL A 15 -5.61 -9.82 -0.62
N SER A 16 -6.06 -10.37 0.50
CA SER A 16 -7.39 -10.99 0.61
C SER A 16 -8.48 -9.96 0.31
N ARG A 17 -8.32 -8.73 0.83
CA ARG A 17 -9.23 -7.62 0.53
C ARG A 17 -9.21 -7.23 -0.94
N ALA A 18 -8.03 -7.21 -1.56
CA ALA A 18 -7.90 -6.91 -2.98
C ALA A 18 -8.57 -7.97 -3.85
N ILE A 19 -8.45 -9.26 -3.49
CA ILE A 19 -9.12 -10.37 -4.19
C ILE A 19 -10.64 -10.18 -4.12
N GLU A 20 -11.18 -9.85 -2.96
CA GLU A 20 -12.61 -9.61 -2.76
C GLU A 20 -13.13 -8.40 -3.54
N LEU A 21 -12.37 -7.30 -3.58
CA LEU A 21 -12.80 -6.05 -4.22
C LEU A 21 -12.61 -6.03 -5.74
N LEU A 22 -11.67 -6.83 -6.26
CA LEU A 22 -11.29 -6.78 -7.66
C LEU A 22 -12.44 -7.05 -8.66
N PRO A 23 -13.35 -8.02 -8.45
CA PRO A 23 -14.51 -8.22 -9.32
C PRO A 23 -15.35 -6.95 -9.45
N TYR A 24 -15.68 -6.32 -8.34
CA TYR A 24 -16.49 -5.09 -8.32
C TYR A 24 -15.76 -3.92 -8.97
N LEU A 25 -14.46 -3.74 -8.72
CA LEU A 25 -13.68 -2.69 -9.39
C LEU A 25 -13.65 -2.87 -10.92
N ARG A 26 -13.66 -4.12 -11.40
CA ARG A 26 -13.68 -4.44 -12.84
C ARG A 26 -15.02 -4.10 -13.50
N GLU A 27 -16.12 -4.07 -12.75
CA GLU A 27 -17.42 -3.60 -13.28
C GLU A 27 -17.37 -2.11 -13.66
N TYR A 28 -16.53 -1.30 -13.00
CA TYR A 28 -16.38 0.13 -13.27
C TYR A 28 -15.30 0.46 -14.30
N GLY A 29 -14.39 -0.47 -14.61
CA GLY A 29 -13.34 -0.22 -15.60
C GLY A 29 -12.20 -1.22 -15.62
N LYS A 30 -11.19 -0.90 -16.44
CA LYS A 30 -9.98 -1.71 -16.52
C LYS A 30 -9.10 -1.45 -15.31
N VAL A 31 -8.85 -2.49 -14.51
CA VAL A 31 -8.02 -2.43 -13.31
C VAL A 31 -6.63 -2.97 -13.63
N ASP A 32 -5.62 -2.14 -13.45
CA ASP A 32 -4.22 -2.56 -13.44
C ASP A 32 -3.72 -2.54 -11.99
N ILE A 33 -3.24 -3.70 -11.51
CA ILE A 33 -2.80 -3.87 -10.12
C ILE A 33 -1.30 -3.61 -9.99
N PHE A 34 -0.94 -2.87 -8.95
CA PHE A 34 0.42 -2.77 -8.45
C PHE A 34 0.52 -3.48 -7.09
N LEU A 35 1.39 -4.48 -6.99
CA LEU A 35 1.60 -5.27 -5.79
C LEU A 35 2.97 -4.96 -5.19
N SER A 36 3.02 -4.50 -3.93
CA SER A 36 4.26 -4.04 -3.29
C SER A 36 4.48 -4.72 -1.94
N GLY A 37 5.55 -5.50 -1.81
CA GLY A 37 5.88 -6.28 -0.61
C GLY A 37 6.27 -7.71 -0.94
N ASN A 38 6.83 -8.44 0.02
CA ASN A 38 7.39 -9.78 -0.21
C ASN A 38 6.91 -10.87 0.77
N ASN A 39 5.91 -10.57 1.61
CA ASN A 39 5.49 -11.46 2.70
C ASN A 39 4.11 -12.11 2.46
N ALA A 40 3.42 -11.74 1.39
CA ALA A 40 2.14 -12.37 1.04
C ALA A 40 2.35 -13.64 0.23
N ASN A 41 1.74 -14.75 0.70
CA ASN A 41 1.72 -16.03 0.00
C ASN A 41 0.50 -16.19 -0.92
N LEU A 42 -0.58 -15.44 -0.66
CA LEU A 42 -1.70 -15.34 -1.60
C LEU A 42 -1.32 -14.36 -2.70
N GLN A 43 -1.02 -14.85 -3.90
CA GLN A 43 -0.80 -14.00 -5.08
C GLN A 43 -1.55 -14.48 -6.33
N ALA A 44 -2.03 -15.72 -6.32
CA ALA A 44 -2.48 -16.43 -7.52
C ALA A 44 -3.60 -15.69 -8.30
N ASP A 45 -4.48 -14.96 -7.60
CA ASP A 45 -5.68 -14.39 -8.23
C ASP A 45 -5.55 -12.93 -8.68
N LEU A 46 -4.52 -12.20 -8.22
CA LEU A 46 -4.41 -10.76 -8.48
C LEU A 46 -3.72 -10.42 -9.81
N MET A 47 -2.95 -11.33 -10.40
CA MET A 47 -2.22 -11.13 -11.68
C MET A 47 -1.66 -9.70 -11.85
N PRO A 48 -0.73 -9.26 -10.99
CA PRO A 48 -0.30 -7.86 -10.95
C PRO A 48 0.40 -7.45 -12.25
N LYS A 49 0.04 -6.26 -12.76
CA LYS A 49 0.73 -5.65 -13.92
C LYS A 49 2.07 -5.06 -13.52
N TYR A 50 2.17 -4.57 -12.29
CA TYR A 50 3.39 -4.01 -11.72
C TYR A 50 3.65 -4.71 -10.38
N ALA A 51 4.92 -4.99 -10.08
CA ALA A 51 5.31 -5.57 -8.81
C ALA A 51 6.57 -4.89 -8.27
N SER A 52 6.63 -4.71 -6.95
CA SER A 52 7.81 -4.24 -6.24
C SER A 52 8.07 -5.11 -5.01
N LYS A 53 9.35 -5.25 -4.65
CA LYS A 53 9.73 -5.82 -3.34
C LYS A 53 9.22 -4.97 -2.17
N GLY A 54 8.86 -3.72 -2.43
CA GLY A 54 8.19 -2.84 -1.48
C GLY A 54 9.01 -2.54 -0.22
N LEU A 55 8.27 -2.13 0.80
CA LEU A 55 8.72 -2.02 2.18
C LEU A 55 8.08 -3.15 2.98
N SER A 56 8.88 -3.96 3.65
CA SER A 56 8.38 -5.07 4.46
C SER A 56 8.57 -4.82 5.95
N LEU A 57 7.55 -5.18 6.72
CA LEU A 57 7.63 -5.23 8.16
C LEU A 57 8.36 -6.52 8.55
N HIS A 58 9.34 -6.38 9.45
CA HIS A 58 10.04 -7.51 10.04
C HIS A 58 9.68 -7.60 11.51
N TYR A 59 9.39 -8.80 11.97
CA TYR A 59 9.07 -9.09 13.37
C TYR A 59 10.27 -9.77 14.02
N GLY A 60 10.61 -9.30 15.22
CA GLY A 60 11.60 -9.94 16.08
C GLY A 60 11.02 -11.16 16.79
N ALA A 61 11.89 -11.94 17.45
CA ALA A 61 11.49 -13.15 18.18
C ALA A 61 10.51 -12.88 19.35
N ASN A 62 10.41 -11.63 19.80
CA ASN A 62 9.48 -11.19 20.85
C ASN A 62 8.12 -10.72 20.31
N GLY A 63 7.84 -10.89 19.01
CA GLY A 63 6.61 -10.42 18.37
C GLY A 63 6.55 -8.91 18.09
N GLY A 64 7.55 -8.14 18.52
CA GLY A 64 7.68 -6.72 18.19
C GLY A 64 8.26 -6.48 16.79
N LEU A 65 8.19 -5.26 16.30
CA LEU A 65 8.86 -4.88 15.05
C LEU A 65 10.38 -4.79 15.25
N ASP A 66 11.13 -5.41 14.34
CA ASP A 66 12.58 -5.28 14.25
C ASP A 66 12.95 -4.05 13.42
N TYR A 67 12.94 -2.90 14.09
CA TYR A 67 13.25 -1.60 13.48
C TYR A 67 14.67 -1.57 12.88
N ALA A 68 15.65 -2.22 13.50
CA ALA A 68 17.02 -2.23 13.00
C ALA A 68 17.10 -2.94 11.65
N LYS A 69 16.42 -4.08 11.51
CA LYS A 69 16.31 -4.81 10.24
C LYS A 69 15.51 -4.04 9.21
N MET A 70 14.39 -3.42 9.60
CA MET A 70 13.58 -2.58 8.70
C MET A 70 14.37 -1.39 8.16
N ILE A 71 15.14 -0.68 9.01
CA ILE A 71 15.98 0.45 8.59
C ILE A 71 17.10 -0.02 7.66
N LYS A 72 17.78 -1.13 7.96
CA LYS A 72 18.84 -1.69 7.09
C LYS A 72 18.31 -2.07 5.70
N GLN A 73 17.06 -2.53 5.62
CA GLN A 73 16.43 -2.90 4.35
C GLN A 73 15.72 -1.72 3.66
N LEU A 74 15.72 -0.55 4.29
CA LEU A 74 15.11 0.67 3.77
C LEU A 74 15.89 1.19 2.57
N ALA A 75 15.56 0.71 1.38
CA ALA A 75 16.19 1.13 0.14
C ALA A 75 15.59 2.45 -0.38
N LEU A 76 15.76 3.56 0.36
CA LEU A 76 15.12 4.86 0.06
C LEU A 76 15.33 5.32 -1.39
N LYS A 77 16.55 5.19 -1.91
CA LYS A 77 16.85 5.51 -3.32
C LYS A 77 16.00 4.66 -4.27
N ARG A 78 15.92 3.35 -4.05
CA ARG A 78 15.11 2.43 -4.86
C ARG A 78 13.63 2.82 -4.82
N LEU A 79 13.08 3.04 -3.63
CA LEU A 79 11.66 3.40 -3.46
C LEU A 79 11.31 4.71 -4.16
N TYR A 80 12.22 5.68 -4.12
CA TYR A 80 12.05 6.95 -4.82
C TYR A 80 12.07 6.79 -6.34
N GLU A 81 13.02 6.01 -6.88
CA GLU A 81 13.09 5.73 -8.32
C GLU A 81 11.86 4.94 -8.80
N GLU A 82 11.41 3.93 -8.02
CA GLU A 82 10.18 3.18 -8.31
C GLU A 82 8.95 4.11 -8.31
N ALA A 83 8.83 5.01 -7.33
CA ALA A 83 7.74 5.97 -7.27
C ALA A 83 7.74 6.96 -8.45
N LYS A 84 8.91 7.35 -8.94
CA LYS A 84 9.04 8.16 -10.17
C LYS A 84 8.62 7.38 -11.42
N ALA A 85 8.92 6.09 -11.48
CA ALA A 85 8.65 5.24 -12.64
C ALA A 85 7.18 4.82 -12.78
N LEU A 86 6.40 4.83 -11.69
CA LEU A 86 4.98 4.47 -11.74
C LEU A 86 4.18 5.40 -12.69
N PRO A 87 3.42 4.88 -13.65
CA PRO A 87 2.76 5.72 -14.66
C PRO A 87 1.40 6.26 -14.20
N LEU A 88 1.30 6.86 -13.00
CA LEU A 88 0.01 7.23 -12.39
C LEU A 88 -0.82 8.20 -13.23
N LYS A 89 -0.17 9.11 -13.98
CA LYS A 89 -0.85 10.06 -14.88
C LYS A 89 -1.61 9.40 -16.04
N ALA A 90 -1.36 8.11 -16.32
CA ALA A 90 -2.05 7.37 -17.37
C ALA A 90 -3.39 6.75 -16.91
N TYR A 91 -3.78 6.98 -15.64
CA TYR A 91 -4.96 6.40 -15.02
C TYR A 91 -5.93 7.50 -14.60
N ASP A 92 -7.22 7.18 -14.69
CA ASP A 92 -8.30 8.08 -14.31
C ASP A 92 -8.49 8.10 -12.78
N VAL A 93 -8.26 6.95 -12.13
CA VAL A 93 -8.42 6.76 -10.68
C VAL A 93 -7.23 5.99 -10.13
N VAL A 94 -6.65 6.50 -9.04
CA VAL A 94 -5.61 5.82 -8.26
C VAL A 94 -6.21 5.42 -6.91
N ILE A 95 -6.38 4.12 -6.71
CA ILE A 95 -6.83 3.52 -5.46
C ILE A 95 -5.59 3.01 -4.72
N ASN A 96 -5.34 3.54 -3.52
CA ASN A 96 -4.18 3.21 -2.71
C ASN A 96 -4.58 2.46 -1.44
N ASP A 97 -4.33 1.15 -1.42
CA ASP A 97 -4.50 0.32 -0.23
C ASP A 97 -3.23 0.30 0.64
N PHE A 98 -3.01 1.42 1.34
CA PHE A 98 -1.92 1.63 2.29
C PHE A 98 -0.51 1.36 1.71
N GLU A 99 -0.36 1.53 0.39
CA GLU A 99 0.88 1.24 -0.32
C GLU A 99 1.79 2.50 -0.39
N PRO A 100 2.99 2.45 0.20
CA PRO A 100 3.83 3.64 0.40
C PRO A 100 4.47 4.17 -0.89
N ILE A 101 4.84 3.32 -1.85
CA ILE A 101 5.50 3.76 -3.09
C ILE A 101 4.51 4.57 -3.95
N THR A 102 3.25 4.14 -4.00
CA THR A 102 2.15 4.78 -4.73
C THR A 102 1.76 6.08 -4.05
N ALA A 103 1.73 6.14 -2.71
CA ALA A 103 1.50 7.39 -1.99
C ALA A 103 2.59 8.43 -2.32
N LEU A 104 3.86 8.00 -2.35
CA LEU A 104 4.97 8.85 -2.76
C LEU A 104 4.86 9.25 -4.23
N ALA A 105 4.54 8.32 -5.13
CA ALA A 105 4.37 8.58 -6.56
C ALA A 105 3.26 9.60 -6.82
N ALA A 106 2.11 9.46 -6.16
CA ALA A 106 0.98 10.39 -6.27
C ALA A 106 1.40 11.81 -5.85
N LYS A 107 2.14 11.93 -4.74
CA LYS A 107 2.71 13.20 -4.28
C LYS A 107 3.70 13.80 -5.28
N LEU A 108 4.65 13.01 -5.78
CA LEU A 108 5.68 13.46 -6.73
C LEU A 108 5.08 13.90 -8.07
N GLN A 109 4.06 13.17 -8.54
CA GLN A 109 3.45 13.39 -9.84
C GLN A 109 2.27 14.38 -9.80
N LYS A 110 1.88 14.83 -8.60
CA LYS A 110 0.72 15.69 -8.33
C LYS A 110 -0.59 15.08 -8.85
N VAL A 111 -0.76 13.78 -8.61
CA VAL A 111 -1.97 13.02 -8.97
C VAL A 111 -2.76 12.73 -7.70
N SER A 112 -4.08 12.90 -7.75
CA SER A 112 -4.96 12.54 -6.64
C SER A 112 -4.99 11.03 -6.45
N SER A 113 -4.88 10.57 -5.21
CA SER A 113 -4.99 9.16 -4.84
C SER A 113 -6.00 8.98 -3.71
N ILE A 114 -6.82 7.96 -3.81
CA ILE A 114 -7.82 7.62 -2.80
C ILE A 114 -7.21 6.56 -1.89
N GLY A 115 -6.88 6.97 -0.65
CA GLY A 115 -6.50 6.04 0.40
C GLY A 115 -7.74 5.37 0.99
N PHE A 116 -7.73 4.05 1.15
CA PHE A 116 -8.79 3.37 1.88
C PHE A 116 -8.23 2.23 2.73
N GLY A 117 -8.76 2.10 3.93
CA GLY A 117 -8.27 1.20 4.97
C GLY A 117 -8.85 1.60 6.32
N HIS A 118 -8.76 0.70 7.29
CA HIS A 118 -9.28 0.97 8.64
C HIS A 118 -8.60 2.18 9.29
N GLN A 119 -7.37 2.51 8.91
CA GLN A 119 -6.62 3.64 9.45
C GLN A 119 -7.37 4.98 9.30
N ALA A 120 -8.20 5.12 8.26
CA ALA A 120 -8.99 6.32 8.03
C ALA A 120 -10.03 6.55 9.13
N SER A 121 -10.57 5.49 9.76
CA SER A 121 -11.57 5.65 10.82
C SER A 121 -11.01 6.35 12.05
N PHE A 122 -9.70 6.20 12.34
CA PHE A 122 -9.07 6.88 13.47
C PHE A 122 -9.05 8.40 13.33
N GLN A 123 -9.32 8.97 12.15
CA GLN A 123 -9.48 10.42 11.97
C GLN A 123 -10.80 10.96 12.55
N SER A 124 -11.76 10.09 12.82
CA SER A 124 -13.04 10.47 13.43
C SER A 124 -12.85 10.90 14.89
N ALA A 125 -13.52 11.98 15.28
CA ALA A 125 -13.55 12.47 16.66
C ALA A 125 -14.23 11.49 17.64
N PHE A 126 -14.99 10.51 17.12
CA PHE A 126 -15.69 9.51 17.93
C PHE A 126 -14.82 8.31 18.30
N VAL A 127 -13.59 8.19 17.77
CA VAL A 127 -12.72 7.06 18.05
C VAL A 127 -11.96 7.30 19.37
N PRO A 128 -12.02 6.37 20.34
CA PRO A 128 -11.23 6.48 21.56
C PRO A 128 -9.74 6.59 21.24
N ARG A 129 -9.07 7.60 21.83
CA ARG A 129 -7.63 7.83 21.67
C ARG A 129 -6.89 7.65 23.00
N PRO A 130 -5.65 7.15 22.99
CA PRO A 130 -4.84 7.11 24.19
C PRO A 130 -4.56 8.53 24.69
N LEU A 131 -4.48 8.71 26.02
CA LEU A 131 -4.17 10.01 26.63
C LEU A 131 -2.83 10.57 26.18
N ARG A 132 -1.87 9.69 25.86
CA ARG A 132 -0.52 10.06 25.43
C ARG A 132 -0.32 9.71 23.97
N LYS A 133 -0.05 10.74 23.16
CA LYS A 133 0.33 10.54 21.76
C LYS A 133 1.72 9.93 21.64
N ARG A 134 1.89 8.98 20.72
CA ARG A 134 3.20 8.44 20.32
C ARG A 134 3.56 8.97 18.94
N LEU A 135 4.84 9.25 18.72
CA LEU A 135 5.35 9.67 17.40
C LEU A 135 5.43 8.49 16.40
N ILE A 136 5.50 7.26 16.91
CA ILE A 136 5.60 6.05 16.10
C ILE A 136 4.32 5.23 16.35
N GLY A 137 3.61 4.91 15.28
CA GLY A 137 2.40 4.08 15.32
C GLY A 137 1.08 4.85 15.53
N GLU A 138 1.11 6.18 15.51
CA GLU A 138 -0.07 7.06 15.49
C GLU A 138 0.01 8.12 14.38
#